data_AF-A0A1N7IJ78-F1
#
_entry.id   AF-A0A1N7IJ78-F1
#
_cell.length_a   1.000
_cell.length_b   1.000
_cell.length_c   1.000
_cell.angle_alpha   90.00
_cell.angle_beta   90.00
_cell.angle_gamma   90.00
#
_symmetry.space_group_name_H-M   'P 1'
#
loop_
_entity.id
_entity.type
_entity.pdbx_description
1 polymer ?
#
loop_
_entity_poly.entity_id
_entity_poly.type
_entity_poly.pdbx_seq_one_letter_code
_entity_poly.pdbx_strand_id
1 'polypeptide(L)'
;MKNKLITECTDEELLNNEKKLKIMTILLGVFMVLLFFATMVLTIKKGFTPIVIVPICLLPLFIIGMMNWKRVNKEKERRNLQ
;
A
#
# COMPACT_ATOMS: atom_id res chain seq x y z
N MET A 1 8.63 -4.60 17.75
CA MET A 1 7.18 -4.88 17.77
C MET A 1 7.01 -6.40 17.81
N LYS A 2 6.34 -6.95 18.82
CA LYS A 2 5.99 -8.37 18.83
C LYS A 2 5.07 -8.59 17.62
N ASN A 3 5.45 -9.47 16.70
CA ASN A 3 4.72 -9.73 15.46
C ASN A 3 3.44 -10.50 15.82
N LYS A 4 2.46 -9.84 16.46
CA LYS A 4 1.16 -10.44 16.77
C LYS A 4 0.56 -10.90 15.47
N LEU A 5 0.14 -12.16 15.42
CA LEU A 5 -0.57 -12.67 14.27
C LEU A 5 -1.87 -11.86 14.12
N ILE A 6 -2.30 -11.63 12.88
CA ILE A 6 -3.54 -10.88 12.59
C ILE A 6 -4.75 -11.53 13.30
N THR A 7 -4.66 -12.84 13.57
CA THR A 7 -5.61 -13.63 14.35
C THR A 7 -5.63 -13.31 15.85
N GLU A 8 -4.59 -12.70 16.41
CA GLU A 8 -4.47 -12.36 17.84
C GLU A 8 -4.87 -10.91 18.15
N CYS A 9 -5.22 -10.10 17.13
CA CYS A 9 -5.75 -8.75 17.34
C CYS A 9 -7.19 -8.79 17.85
N THR A 10 -7.53 -7.83 18.71
CA THR A 10 -8.92 -7.56 19.07
C THR A 10 -9.67 -6.95 17.89
N ASP A 11 -10.99 -7.03 17.89
CA ASP A 11 -11.81 -6.57 16.76
C ASP A 11 -11.68 -5.05 16.54
N GLU A 12 -11.52 -4.28 17.61
CA GLU A 12 -11.25 -2.83 17.55
C GLU A 12 -9.86 -2.52 16.95
N GLU A 13 -8.82 -3.26 17.35
CA GLU A 13 -7.48 -3.13 16.79
C GLU A 13 -7.49 -3.49 15.30
N LEU A 14 -8.21 -4.54 14.92
CA LEU A 14 -8.34 -5.02 13.55
C LEU A 14 -9.02 -3.96 12.66
N LEU A 15 -10.13 -3.37 13.11
CA LEU A 15 -10.87 -2.33 12.38
C LEU A 15 -10.06 -1.02 12.25
N ASN A 16 -9.34 -0.62 13.30
CA ASN A 16 -8.49 0.56 13.27
C ASN A 16 -7.29 0.36 12.32
N ASN A 17 -6.68 -0.83 12.34
CA ASN A 17 -5.59 -1.18 11.45
C ASN A 17 -6.05 -1.27 9.99
N GLU A 18 -7.26 -1.77 9.71
CA GLU A 18 -7.83 -1.79 8.36
C GLU A 18 -7.97 -0.37 7.80
N LYS A 19 -8.57 0.56 8.55
CA LYS A 19 -8.72 1.96 8.12
C LYS A 19 -7.38 2.59 7.82
N LYS A 20 -6.39 2.41 8.70
CA LYS A 20 -5.03 2.91 8.51
C LYS A 20 -4.36 2.30 7.27
N LEU A 21 -4.44 0.98 7.11
CA LEU A 21 -3.88 0.28 5.95
C LEU A 21 -4.54 0.72 4.64
N LYS A 22 -5.86 0.92 4.64
CA LYS A 22 -6.61 1.42 3.49
C LYS A 22 -6.16 2.82 3.10
N ILE A 23 -6.08 3.74 4.07
CA ILE A 23 -5.62 5.12 3.82
C ILE A 23 -4.18 5.12 3.31
N MET A 24 -3.28 4.38 3.96
CA MET A 24 -1.87 4.29 3.55
C MET A 24 -1.71 3.69 2.15
N THR A 25 -2.45 2.63 1.83
CA THR A 25 -2.39 1.99 0.51
C THR A 25 -2.92 2.91 -0.57
N ILE A 26 -4.04 3.62 -0.33
CA ILE A 26 -4.58 4.61 -1.27
C ILE A 26 -3.58 5.74 -1.48
N LEU A 27 -3.01 6.29 -0.40
CA LEU A 27 -2.04 7.38 -0.46
C LEU A 27 -0.78 6.97 -1.23
N LEU A 28 -0.27 5.76 -0.98
CA LEU A 28 0.86 5.20 -1.73
C LEU A 28 0.53 5.06 -3.23
N GLY A 29 -0.69 4.60 -3.56
CA GLY A 29 -1.17 4.52 -4.94
C GLY A 29 -1.24 5.89 -5.62
N VAL A 30 -1.78 6.90 -4.93
CA VAL A 30 -1.84 8.29 -5.45
C VAL A 30 -0.44 8.84 -5.71
N PHE A 31 0.48 8.68 -4.77
CA PHE A 31 1.87 9.15 -4.96
C PHE A 31 2.59 8.39 -6.06
N MET A 32 2.33 7.09 -6.23
CA MET A 32 2.85 6.33 -7.37
C MET A 32 2.42 6.89 -8.72
N VAL A 33 1.12 7.19 -8.86
CA VAL A 33 0.57 7.76 -10.10
C VAL A 33 1.19 9.14 -10.35
N LEU A 34 1.27 9.98 -9.32
CA LEU A 34 1.90 11.30 -9.40
C LEU A 34 3.38 11.20 -9.84
N LEU A 35 4.14 10.30 -9.22
CA LEU A 35 5.54 10.03 -9.56
C LEU A 35 5.68 9.52 -11.00
N PHE A 36 4.77 8.65 -11.45
CA PHE A 36 4.79 8.16 -12.82
C PHE A 36 4.64 9.29 -13.84
N PHE A 37 3.67 10.19 -13.66
CA PHE A 37 3.52 11.35 -14.54
C PHE A 37 4.69 12.33 -14.45
N ALA A 38 5.18 12.61 -13.23
CA ALA A 38 6.32 13.50 -13.04
C ALA A 38 7.59 12.97 -13.73
N THR A 39 7.86 11.68 -13.59
CA THR A 39 9.01 11.01 -14.23
C THR A 39 8.84 10.89 -15.75
N MET A 40 7.62 10.69 -16.25
CA MET A 40 7.32 10.72 -17.69
C MET A 40 7.62 12.09 -18.30
N VAL A 41 7.13 13.18 -17.69
CA VAL A 41 7.41 14.56 -18.14
C VAL A 41 8.91 14.87 -18.08
N LEU A 42 9.59 14.44 -17.02
CA LEU A 42 11.03 14.63 -16.87
C LEU A 42 11.81 13.88 -17.96
N THR A 43 11.40 12.66 -18.28
CA THR A 43 12.02 11.82 -19.32
C THR A 43 11.89 12.46 -20.70
N ILE A 44 10.73 13.03 -21.01
CA ILE A 44 10.51 13.73 -22.29
C ILE A 44 11.40 14.97 -22.39
N LYS A 45 11.56 15.73 -21.29
CA LYS A 45 12.32 16.99 -21.30
C LYS A 45 13.84 16.82 -21.22
N LYS A 46 14.33 15.85 -20.46
CA LYS A 46 15.76 15.69 -20.14
C LYS A 46 16.35 14.36 -20.62
N GLY A 47 15.55 13.48 -21.22
CA GLY A 47 15.95 12.11 -21.54
C GLY A 47 15.91 11.21 -20.31
N PHE A 48 16.46 10.00 -20.43
CA PHE A 48 16.46 9.02 -19.35
C PHE A 48 17.22 9.54 -18.11
N THR A 49 16.57 9.48 -16.95
CA THR A 49 17.19 9.82 -15.66
C THR A 49 17.03 8.64 -14.69
N PRO A 50 17.97 8.40 -13.77
CA PRO A 50 17.87 7.31 -12.79
C PRO A 50 16.60 7.38 -11.92
N ILE A 51 16.02 8.58 -11.76
CA ILE A 51 14.78 8.81 -11.02
C ILE A 51 13.58 8.07 -11.64
N VAL A 52 13.61 7.75 -12.94
CA VAL A 52 12.54 7.01 -13.63
C VAL A 52 12.41 5.57 -13.12
N ILE A 53 13.46 5.01 -12.52
CA ILE A 53 13.46 3.66 -11.95
C ILE A 53 12.71 3.61 -10.60
N VAL A 54 12.62 4.73 -9.89
CA VAL A 54 11.99 4.82 -8.57
C VAL A 54 10.57 4.24 -8.54
N PRO A 55 9.62 4.63 -9.41
CA PRO A 55 8.28 4.05 -9.41
C PRO A 55 8.29 2.54 -9.62
N ILE A 56 9.22 1.99 -10.41
CA ILE A 56 9.34 0.53 -10.64
C ILE A 56 9.76 -0.17 -9.34
N CYS A 57 10.75 0.37 -8.63
CA CYS A 57 11.21 -0.18 -7.34
C CYS A 57 10.13 -0.14 -6.25
N LEU A 58 9.22 0.84 -6.29
CA LEU A 58 8.13 0.95 -5.34
C LEU A 58 6.97 -0.04 -5.62
N LEU A 59 6.87 -0.63 -6.81
CA LEU A 59 5.79 -1.57 -7.16
C LEU A 59 5.70 -2.78 -6.20
N PRO A 60 6.77 -3.51 -5.88
CA PRO A 60 6.69 -4.62 -4.95
C PRO A 60 6.21 -4.18 -3.56
N LEU A 61 6.58 -2.98 -3.11
CA LEU A 61 6.10 -2.43 -1.84
C LEU A 61 4.59 -2.18 -1.87
N PHE A 62 4.07 -1.62 -2.97
CA PHE A 62 2.64 -1.41 -3.16
C PHE A 62 1.86 -2.73 -3.20
N ILE A 63 2.41 -3.76 -3.87
CA ILE A 63 1.82 -5.11 -3.91
C ILE A 63 1.74 -5.72 -2.51
N ILE A 64 2.80 -5.63 -1.71
CA ILE A 64 2.82 -6.11 -0.32
C ILE A 64 1.76 -5.38 0.52
N GLY A 65 1.62 -4.06 0.36
CA GLY A 65 0.57 -3.28 1.01
C GLY A 65 -0.84 -3.78 0.68
N MET A 66 -1.12 -4.02 -0.61
CA MET A 66 -2.40 -4.58 -1.06
C MET A 66 -2.65 -6.00 -0.54
N MET A 67 -1.61 -6.85 -0.50
CA MET A 67 -1.71 -8.20 0.06
C MET A 67 -2.05 -8.17 1.55
N ASN A 68 -1.42 -7.28 2.32
CA ASN A 68 -1.70 -7.10 3.73
C ASN A 68 -3.14 -6.62 3.96
N TRP A 69 -3.61 -5.66 3.16
CA TRP A 69 -5.00 -5.21 3.22
C TRP A 69 -5.99 -6.34 2.92
N LYS A 70 -5.74 -7.16 1.89
CA LYS A 70 -6.55 -8.35 1.59
C LYS A 70 -6.56 -9.36 2.75
N ARG A 71 -5.44 -9.57 3.44
CA ARG A 71 -5.38 -10.48 4.61
C ARG A 71 -6.23 -9.97 5.76
N VAL A 72 -6.18 -8.67 6.04
CA VAL A 72 -7.02 -8.04 7.07
C VAL A 72 -8.51 -8.12 6.69
N ASN A 73 -8.85 -7.88 5.43
CA ASN A 73 -10.24 -7.97 4.97
C ASN A 73 -10.80 -9.40 5.08
N LYS A 74 -9.99 -10.42 4.73
CA LYS A 74 -10.37 -11.83 4.92
C LYS A 74 -10.60 -12.18 6.38
N GLU A 75 -9.79 -11.64 7.29
CA GLU A 75 -9.98 -11.88 8.73
C GLU A 75 -11.24 -11.19 9.26
N LYS A 76 -11.57 -9.98 8.77
CA LYS A 76 -12.84 -9.31 9.07
C LYS A 76 -14.05 -10.12 8.60
N GLU A 77 -14.03 -10.62 7.35
CA GLU A 77 -15.08 -11.48 6.81
C GLU A 77 -15.23 -12.76 7.63
N ARG A 78 -14.12 -13.42 8.00
CA ARG A 78 -14.12 -14.62 8.84
C ARG A 78 -14.79 -14.38 10.21
N ARG A 79 -14.67 -13.17 10.75
CA ARG A 79 -15.25 -12.77 12.03
C ARG A 79 -16.65 -12.14 11.91
N ASN A 80 -17.22 -12.05 10.71
CA ASN A 80 -18.47 -11.33 10.43
C ASN A 80 -18.47 -9.87 10.90
N LEU A 81 -17.29 -9.23 10.90
CA LEU A 81 -17.15 -7.81 11.24
C LEU A 81 -17.31 -7.03 9.93
N GLN A 82 -18.48 -6.41 9.71
CA GLN A 82 -18.73 -5.53 8.56
C GLN A 82 -18.02 -4.19 8.74
#